data_AF-A0AAD7JA82-F1
#
_entry.id   AF-A0AAD7JA82-F1
#
_cell.length_a   1.000
_cell.length_b   1.000
_cell.length_c   1.000
_cell.angle_alpha   90.00
_cell.angle_beta   90.00
_cell.angle_gamma   90.00
#
_symmetry.space_group_name_H-M   'P 1'
#
loop_
_entity.id
_entity.type
_entity.pdbx_description
1 polymer ?
#
loop_
_entity_poly.entity_id
_entity_poly.type
_entity_poly.pdbx_seq_one_letter_code
_entity_poly.pdbx_strand_id
1 'polypeptide(L)'
;IEIYNKDLPASIMRYHSRYDPLTDHNPLTSFGANDHVMPGKIVEETAVLRDMLLHLQTAHRKWFWDTLDQAVKALVQIKFTKYDLMVFGEKTKGVTVHYCLNHVNLEQFAHVCLAVHQVLEGLYEFMNKSGSARFPLDHEWKLLRLLKENLSRSTILMTCATLQMRLERAMRHVHIYLDSIRRVNTGQGLNTLSSVDSTRSSVRSDYGRDYPEYELAKLLSRPNY
;
A
#
# COMPACT_ATOMS: atom_id res chain seq x y z
N ILE A 1 3.63 5.24 16.34
CA ILE A 1 2.90 4.57 15.22
C ILE A 1 3.10 3.06 15.35
N GLU A 2 2.18 2.39 16.04
CA GLU A 2 2.10 0.91 16.15
C GLU A 2 1.18 0.36 15.05
N ILE A 3 1.58 0.51 13.80
CA ILE A 3 0.79 0.08 12.64
C ILE A 3 1.30 -1.25 12.08
N TYR A 4 2.49 -1.70 12.51
CA TYR A 4 3.29 -2.69 11.78
C TYR A 4 2.89 -4.16 11.91
N ASN A 5 1.89 -4.52 12.74
CA ASN A 5 1.60 -5.93 13.07
C ASN A 5 0.11 -6.32 12.95
N LYS A 6 -0.69 -5.65 12.11
CA LYS A 6 -2.07 -6.10 11.89
C LYS A 6 -2.15 -6.93 10.62
N ASP A 7 -2.71 -8.13 10.71
CA ASP A 7 -3.19 -8.86 9.55
C ASP A 7 -4.38 -8.14 8.90
N LEU A 8 -4.75 -8.54 7.69
CA LEU A 8 -5.86 -7.93 6.95
C LEU A 8 -7.18 -8.01 7.74
N PRO A 9 -7.59 -9.17 8.31
CA PRO A 9 -8.84 -9.27 9.08
C PRO A 9 -8.88 -8.33 10.30
N ALA A 10 -7.82 -8.26 11.11
CA ALA A 10 -7.77 -7.36 12.26
C ALA A 10 -7.77 -5.88 11.84
N SER A 11 -7.20 -5.57 10.68
CA SER A 11 -7.24 -4.24 10.08
C SER A 11 -8.66 -3.84 9.71
N ILE A 12 -9.41 -4.71 9.02
CA ILE A 12 -10.81 -4.50 8.67
C ILE A 12 -11.66 -4.30 9.93
N MET A 13 -11.55 -5.19 10.92
CA MET A 13 -12.32 -5.08 12.16
C MET A 13 -12.10 -3.77 12.91
N ARG A 14 -10.87 -3.24 12.87
CA ARG A 14 -10.49 -2.03 13.60
C ARG A 14 -10.85 -0.76 12.83
N TYR A 15 -10.67 -0.74 11.52
CA TYR A 15 -10.68 0.48 10.71
C TYR A 15 -11.81 0.59 9.70
N HIS A 16 -12.63 -0.43 9.53
CA HIS A 16 -13.74 -0.44 8.56
C HIS A 16 -15.02 -0.95 9.21
N SER A 17 -16.18 -0.58 8.67
CA SER A 17 -17.45 -1.16 9.11
C SER A 17 -17.45 -2.67 8.86
N ARG A 18 -18.04 -3.45 9.79
CA ARG A 18 -18.15 -4.90 9.59
C ARG A 18 -19.16 -5.14 8.48
N TYR A 19 -18.80 -6.03 7.56
CA TYR A 19 -19.71 -6.51 6.53
C TYR A 19 -20.79 -7.40 7.16
N ASP A 20 -22.05 -7.06 6.90
CA ASP A 20 -23.22 -7.87 7.24
C ASP A 20 -23.78 -8.50 5.94
N PRO A 21 -23.68 -9.83 5.77
CA PRO A 21 -24.20 -10.52 4.59
C PRO A 21 -25.71 -10.33 4.36
N LEU A 22 -26.48 -9.98 5.39
CA LEU A 22 -27.94 -9.84 5.30
C LEU A 22 -28.37 -8.46 4.82
N THR A 23 -27.58 -7.42 5.10
CA THR A 23 -27.95 -6.02 4.81
C THR A 23 -27.03 -5.36 3.79
N ASP A 24 -25.78 -5.78 3.73
CA ASP A 24 -24.78 -5.12 2.90
C ASP A 24 -24.74 -5.70 1.49
N HIS A 25 -24.46 -4.82 0.52
CA HIS A 25 -24.19 -5.25 -0.83
C HIS A 25 -22.91 -6.10 -0.87
N ASN A 26 -22.98 -7.29 -1.46
CA ASN A 26 -21.83 -8.16 -1.60
C ASN A 26 -20.83 -7.59 -2.63
N PRO A 27 -19.62 -7.14 -2.22
CA PRO A 27 -18.66 -6.53 -3.13
C PRO A 27 -18.10 -7.53 -4.17
N LEU A 28 -18.30 -8.84 -3.96
CA LEU A 28 -17.86 -9.90 -4.88
C LEU A 28 -18.81 -10.14 -6.06
N THR A 29 -20.02 -9.56 -6.04
CA THR A 29 -21.01 -9.78 -7.12
C THR A 29 -20.44 -9.37 -8.47
N SER A 30 -19.69 -8.27 -8.56
CA SER A 30 -19.05 -7.82 -9.81
C SER A 30 -17.91 -8.73 -10.29
N PHE A 31 -17.45 -9.65 -9.44
CA PHE A 31 -16.41 -10.63 -9.72
C PHE A 31 -16.96 -12.02 -10.03
N GLY A 32 -18.29 -12.19 -10.09
CA GLY A 32 -18.94 -13.46 -10.44
C GLY A 32 -19.19 -14.38 -9.27
N ALA A 33 -19.17 -13.87 -8.03
CA ALA A 33 -19.57 -14.68 -6.87
C ALA A 33 -21.05 -15.08 -6.95
N ASN A 34 -21.32 -16.33 -6.59
CA ASN A 34 -22.67 -16.88 -6.42
C ASN A 34 -22.85 -17.29 -4.95
N ASP A 35 -24.00 -16.99 -4.34
CA ASP A 35 -24.27 -17.23 -2.92
C ASP A 35 -23.13 -16.76 -1.98
N HIS A 36 -22.58 -15.58 -2.28
CA HIS A 36 -21.45 -14.97 -1.58
C HIS A 36 -20.10 -15.68 -1.69
N VAL A 37 -19.97 -16.72 -2.52
CA VAL A 37 -18.75 -17.51 -2.71
C VAL A 37 -18.20 -17.36 -4.13
N MET A 38 -16.88 -17.23 -4.26
CA MET A 38 -16.23 -17.18 -5.56
C MET A 38 -16.24 -18.56 -6.24
N PRO A 39 -16.46 -18.66 -7.57
CA PRO A 39 -16.44 -19.94 -8.27
C PRO A 39 -15.12 -20.71 -8.05
N GLY A 40 -15.22 -21.98 -7.68
CA GLY A 40 -14.06 -22.86 -7.47
C GLY A 40 -13.18 -22.52 -6.26
N LYS A 41 -13.67 -21.71 -5.32
CA LYS A 41 -12.97 -21.29 -4.10
C LYS A 41 -13.75 -21.69 -2.85
N ILE A 42 -13.04 -21.88 -1.73
CA ILE A 42 -13.67 -22.10 -0.43
C ILE A 42 -14.09 -20.77 0.21
N VAL A 43 -14.88 -20.84 1.29
CA VAL A 43 -15.45 -19.68 1.98
C VAL A 43 -14.34 -18.78 2.55
N GLU A 44 -13.29 -19.39 3.08
CA GLU A 44 -12.15 -18.70 3.68
C GLU A 44 -11.36 -17.90 2.64
N GLU A 45 -11.02 -18.52 1.50
CA GLU A 45 -10.35 -17.82 0.38
C GLU A 45 -11.21 -16.68 -0.17
N THR A 46 -12.52 -16.91 -0.26
CA THR A 46 -13.49 -15.89 -0.66
C THR A 46 -13.54 -14.72 0.33
N ALA A 47 -13.47 -15.00 1.63
CA ALA A 47 -13.47 -13.99 2.68
C ALA A 47 -12.25 -13.06 2.56
N VAL A 48 -11.07 -13.60 2.23
CA VAL A 48 -9.87 -12.78 1.97
C VAL A 48 -10.11 -11.79 0.83
N LEU A 49 -10.70 -12.22 -0.29
CA LEU A 49 -11.03 -11.31 -1.39
C LEU A 49 -12.06 -10.25 -0.99
N ARG A 50 -13.07 -10.64 -0.20
CA ARG A 50 -14.07 -9.70 0.32
C ARG A 50 -13.42 -8.63 1.19
N ASP A 51 -12.57 -9.03 2.13
CA ASP A 51 -11.87 -8.13 3.06
C ASP A 51 -10.98 -7.14 2.30
N MET A 52 -10.30 -7.59 1.24
CA MET A 52 -9.53 -6.70 0.37
C MET A 52 -10.40 -5.65 -0.33
N LEU A 53 -11.54 -6.07 -0.89
CA LEU A 53 -12.46 -5.16 -1.56
C LEU A 53 -13.07 -4.16 -0.59
N LEU A 54 -13.41 -4.59 0.63
CA LEU A 54 -13.85 -3.69 1.69
C LEU A 54 -12.77 -2.64 2.00
N HIS A 55 -11.51 -3.06 2.12
CA HIS A 55 -10.39 -2.13 2.35
C HIS A 55 -10.27 -1.06 1.26
N LEU A 56 -10.53 -1.45 0.01
CA LEU A 56 -10.41 -0.57 -1.16
C LEU A 56 -11.60 0.39 -1.29
N GLN A 57 -12.81 -0.12 -1.06
CA GLN A 57 -14.06 0.54 -1.46
C GLN A 57 -14.77 1.26 -0.30
N THR A 58 -14.41 0.99 0.95
CA THR A 58 -15.10 1.55 2.11
C THR A 58 -14.27 2.60 2.83
N ALA A 59 -14.99 3.49 3.52
CA ALA A 59 -14.40 4.60 4.24
C ALA A 59 -13.64 4.12 5.47
N HIS A 60 -12.44 4.66 5.65
CA HIS A 60 -11.64 4.40 6.84
C HIS A 60 -12.24 5.11 8.06
N ARG A 61 -12.42 4.41 9.18
CA ARG A 61 -13.06 4.94 10.41
C ARG A 61 -12.39 6.17 11.03
N LYS A 62 -11.10 6.38 10.77
CA LYS A 62 -10.39 7.61 11.18
C LYS A 62 -10.52 8.75 10.15
N TRP A 63 -11.36 8.59 9.13
CA TRP A 63 -11.58 9.54 8.04
C TRP A 63 -10.32 9.94 7.27
N PHE A 64 -9.37 9.01 7.14
CA PHE A 64 -8.22 9.23 6.25
C PHE A 64 -8.62 9.15 4.76
N TRP A 65 -9.70 8.42 4.45
CA TRP A 65 -10.24 8.30 3.10
C TRP A 65 -11.67 7.74 3.09
N ASP A 66 -12.39 8.03 2.00
CA ASP A 66 -13.65 7.37 1.65
C ASP A 66 -13.40 6.09 0.82
N THR A 67 -12.39 6.13 -0.06
CA THR A 67 -11.87 4.95 -0.78
C THR A 67 -10.35 4.99 -0.80
N LEU A 68 -9.70 3.83 -0.78
CA LEU A 68 -8.23 3.76 -0.75
C LEU A 68 -7.62 4.35 -2.04
N ASP A 69 -8.31 4.19 -3.17
CA ASP A 69 -7.94 4.80 -4.45
C ASP A 69 -7.83 6.32 -4.39
N GLN A 70 -8.82 6.97 -3.77
CA GLN A 70 -8.79 8.41 -3.55
C GLN A 70 -7.68 8.80 -2.57
N ALA A 71 -7.46 8.01 -1.52
CA ALA A 71 -6.38 8.25 -0.55
C ALA A 71 -5.01 8.29 -1.22
N VAL A 72 -4.72 7.28 -2.06
CA VAL A 72 -3.45 7.20 -2.79
C VAL A 72 -3.33 8.34 -3.79
N LYS A 73 -4.37 8.65 -4.57
CA LYS A 73 -4.36 9.78 -5.52
C LYS A 73 -4.10 11.11 -4.83
N ALA A 74 -4.79 11.37 -3.72
CA ALA A 74 -4.60 12.57 -2.93
C ALA A 74 -3.18 12.65 -2.38
N LEU A 75 -2.69 11.58 -1.76
CA LEU A 75 -1.36 11.53 -1.16
C LEU A 75 -0.26 11.73 -2.22
N VAL A 76 -0.39 11.14 -3.41
CA VAL A 76 0.57 11.30 -4.53
C VAL A 76 0.64 12.74 -5.05
N GLN A 77 -0.44 13.51 -4.93
CA GLN A 77 -0.48 14.90 -5.38
C GLN A 77 0.16 15.89 -4.40
N ILE A 78 0.37 15.49 -3.14
CA ILE A 78 0.97 16.36 -2.12
C ILE A 78 2.44 16.63 -2.46
N LYS A 79 2.80 17.91 -2.58
CA LYS A 79 4.21 18.32 -2.73
C LYS A 79 4.79 18.66 -1.37
N PHE A 80 5.49 17.70 -0.77
CA PHE A 80 6.16 17.90 0.51
C PHE A 80 7.35 18.86 0.37
N THR A 81 7.43 19.79 1.31
CA THR A 81 8.47 20.80 1.39
C THR A 81 9.15 20.76 2.75
N LYS A 82 10.23 21.54 2.92
CA LYS A 82 10.92 21.68 4.20
C LYS A 82 10.02 22.18 5.34
N TYR A 83 8.88 22.81 5.04
CA TYR A 83 7.94 23.34 6.03
C TYR A 83 7.00 22.28 6.58
N ASP A 84 6.89 21.13 5.91
CA ASP A 84 6.11 19.99 6.36
C ASP A 84 6.88 19.10 7.37
N LEU A 85 8.13 19.47 7.63
CA LEU A 85 9.03 18.74 8.52
C LEU A 85 9.05 19.37 9.91
N MET A 86 8.97 18.52 10.92
CA MET A 86 9.22 18.89 12.30
C MET A 86 10.69 18.64 12.65
N VAL A 87 11.21 19.43 13.59
CA VAL A 87 12.57 19.32 14.12
C VAL A 87 12.48 18.97 15.59
N PHE A 88 13.28 18.00 16.03
CA PHE A 88 13.40 17.65 17.45
C PHE A 88 14.87 17.40 17.80
N GLY A 89 15.23 17.74 19.04
CA GLY A 89 16.62 17.81 19.51
C GLY A 89 17.06 19.27 19.78
N GLU A 90 17.85 19.48 20.82
CA GLU A 90 18.42 20.79 21.14
C GLU A 90 19.69 21.04 20.33
N LYS A 91 19.75 22.18 19.62
CA LYS A 91 20.98 22.64 18.93
C LYS A 91 22.13 22.95 19.89
N THR A 92 21.83 23.12 21.17
CA THR A 92 22.78 23.47 22.22
C THR A 92 23.14 22.21 23.00
N LYS A 93 24.43 21.84 23.03
CA LYS A 93 25.06 20.71 23.78
C LYS A 93 25.32 19.39 23.03
N GLY A 94 25.69 19.45 21.75
CA GLY A 94 26.19 18.24 21.05
C GLY A 94 25.15 17.13 20.86
N VAL A 95 23.87 17.44 21.03
CA VAL A 95 22.76 16.56 20.71
C VAL A 95 22.49 16.66 19.21
N THR A 96 22.45 15.51 18.55
CA THR A 96 22.15 15.41 17.12
C THR A 96 20.75 15.96 16.85
N VAL A 97 20.60 16.77 15.80
CA VAL A 97 19.29 17.28 15.37
C VAL A 97 18.63 16.25 14.47
N HIS A 98 17.41 15.87 14.80
CA HIS A 98 16.60 14.95 14.02
C HIS A 98 15.42 15.67 13.38
N TYR A 99 15.03 15.18 12.22
CA TYR A 99 13.89 15.67 11.45
C TYR A 99 12.88 14.53 11.31
N CYS A 100 11.60 14.89 11.23
CA CYS A 100 10.54 13.97 10.85
C CYS A 100 9.50 14.68 10.01
N LEU A 101 8.71 13.90 9.28
CA LEU A 101 7.48 14.39 8.70
C LEU A 101 6.49 14.70 9.82
N ASN A 102 5.70 15.77 9.69
CA ASN A 102 4.69 16.09 10.70
C ASN A 102 3.73 14.91 10.96
N HIS A 103 3.18 14.88 12.18
CA HIS A 103 2.41 13.73 12.66
C HIS A 103 1.24 13.35 11.76
N VAL A 104 0.48 14.34 11.27
CA VAL A 104 -0.70 14.11 10.42
C VAL A 104 -0.30 13.40 9.12
N ASN A 105 0.71 13.93 8.44
CA ASN A 105 1.19 13.37 7.18
C ASN A 105 1.86 12.00 7.39
N LEU A 106 2.59 11.83 8.50
CA LEU A 106 3.22 10.55 8.83
C LEU A 106 2.18 9.46 9.12
N GLU A 107 1.11 9.78 9.86
CA GLU A 107 -0.01 8.86 10.08
C GLU A 107 -0.72 8.51 8.78
N GLN A 108 -0.98 9.49 7.91
CA GLN A 108 -1.60 9.26 6.61
C GLN A 108 -0.76 8.30 5.76
N PHE A 109 0.56 8.55 5.63
CA PHE A 109 1.47 7.62 4.95
C PHE A 109 1.40 6.22 5.55
N ALA A 110 1.47 6.10 6.86
CA ALA A 110 1.52 4.79 7.50
C ALA A 110 0.22 4.00 7.34
N HIS A 111 -0.94 4.66 7.43
CA HIS A 111 -2.24 4.01 7.20
C HIS A 111 -2.44 3.62 5.73
N VAL A 112 -2.10 4.49 4.79
CA VAL A 112 -2.24 4.20 3.35
C VAL A 112 -1.26 3.10 2.93
N CYS A 113 0.01 3.17 3.34
CA CYS A 113 0.99 2.12 3.05
C CYS A 113 0.59 0.77 3.65
N LEU A 114 0.06 0.73 4.87
CA LEU A 114 -0.44 -0.51 5.47
C LEU A 114 -1.59 -1.09 4.64
N ALA A 115 -2.60 -0.29 4.34
CA ALA A 115 -3.78 -0.75 3.61
C ALA A 115 -3.41 -1.31 2.23
N VAL A 116 -2.58 -0.58 1.46
CA VAL A 116 -2.13 -1.03 0.14
C VAL A 116 -1.28 -2.29 0.24
N HIS A 117 -0.39 -2.39 1.23
CA HIS A 117 0.40 -3.60 1.46
C HIS A 117 -0.48 -4.82 1.77
N GLN A 118 -1.46 -4.67 2.66
CA GLN A 118 -2.37 -5.75 3.04
C GLN A 118 -3.22 -6.23 1.85
N VAL A 119 -3.71 -5.31 1.02
CA VAL A 119 -4.43 -5.65 -0.22
C VAL A 119 -3.52 -6.40 -1.19
N LEU A 120 -2.28 -5.95 -1.39
CA LEU A 120 -1.34 -6.66 -2.27
C LEU A 120 -1.04 -8.07 -1.76
N GLU A 121 -0.76 -8.25 -0.47
CA GLU A 121 -0.47 -9.56 0.11
C GLU A 121 -1.67 -10.51 -0.02
N GLY A 122 -2.89 -10.06 0.28
CA GLY A 122 -4.08 -10.87 0.09
C GLY A 122 -4.32 -11.25 -1.37
N LEU A 123 -3.99 -10.37 -2.34
CA LEU A 123 -4.10 -10.68 -3.77
C LEU A 123 -3.06 -11.73 -4.17
N TYR A 124 -1.84 -11.66 -3.64
CA TYR A 124 -0.81 -12.66 -3.90
C TYR A 124 -1.19 -14.03 -3.35
N GLU A 125 -1.77 -14.07 -2.16
CA GLU A 125 -2.28 -15.29 -1.55
C GLU A 125 -3.44 -15.86 -2.38
N PHE A 126 -4.46 -15.05 -2.69
CA PHE A 126 -5.63 -15.49 -3.45
C PHE A 126 -5.28 -16.03 -4.84
N MET A 127 -4.30 -15.41 -5.51
CA MET A 127 -3.83 -15.80 -6.85
C MET A 127 -2.70 -16.86 -6.83
N ASN A 128 -2.30 -17.37 -5.66
CA ASN A 128 -1.18 -18.31 -5.50
C ASN A 128 0.14 -17.83 -6.14
N LYS A 129 0.45 -16.53 -6.03
CA LYS A 129 1.69 -15.97 -6.58
C LYS A 129 2.90 -16.23 -5.67
N SER A 130 3.98 -16.70 -6.28
CA SER A 130 5.27 -16.91 -5.60
C SER A 130 5.95 -15.60 -5.17
N GLY A 131 6.82 -15.68 -4.16
CA GLY A 131 7.46 -14.52 -3.54
C GLY A 131 8.22 -13.61 -4.50
N SER A 132 8.85 -14.16 -5.54
CA SER A 132 9.59 -13.38 -6.55
C SER A 132 8.68 -12.53 -7.46
N ALA A 133 7.37 -12.80 -7.48
CA ALA A 133 6.39 -12.04 -8.24
C ALA A 133 5.73 -10.90 -7.43
N ARG A 134 6.00 -10.81 -6.12
CA ARG A 134 5.38 -9.82 -5.23
C ARG A 134 6.04 -8.45 -5.44
N PHE A 135 5.21 -7.40 -5.54
CA PHE A 135 5.65 -6.01 -5.52
C PHE A 135 5.93 -5.58 -4.08
N PRO A 136 7.18 -5.25 -3.72
CA PRO A 136 7.52 -4.94 -2.34
C PRO A 136 7.25 -3.46 -2.04
N LEU A 137 6.07 -3.06 -1.57
CA LEU A 137 5.75 -1.63 -1.38
C LEU A 137 6.77 -0.89 -0.50
N ASP A 138 7.01 -1.37 0.71
CA ASP A 138 8.03 -0.88 1.64
C ASP A 138 8.53 -2.05 2.48
N HIS A 139 9.67 -2.63 2.09
CA HIS A 139 10.19 -3.82 2.74
C HIS A 139 10.58 -3.54 4.19
N GLU A 140 10.04 -4.32 5.14
CA GLU A 140 10.24 -4.13 6.59
C GLU A 140 9.89 -2.72 7.10
N TRP A 141 9.10 -1.97 6.34
CA TRP A 141 8.73 -0.58 6.65
C TRP A 141 9.93 0.38 6.74
N LYS A 142 11.01 0.09 6.01
CA LYS A 142 12.26 0.87 6.03
C LYS A 142 12.04 2.32 5.62
N LEU A 143 11.25 2.58 4.57
CA LEU A 143 10.96 3.93 4.09
C LEU A 143 10.06 4.69 5.08
N LEU A 144 9.02 4.06 5.64
CA LEU A 144 8.21 4.69 6.69
C LEU A 144 9.04 5.06 7.93
N ARG A 145 10.03 4.24 8.31
CA ARG A 145 10.96 4.56 9.41
C ARG A 145 11.79 5.81 9.12
N LEU A 146 12.25 5.97 7.88
CA LEU A 146 12.98 7.18 7.46
C LEU A 146 12.12 8.46 7.54
N LEU A 147 10.80 8.36 7.35
CA LEU A 147 9.89 9.50 7.54
C LEU A 147 9.69 9.88 9.01
N LYS A 148 9.76 8.88 9.91
CA LYS A 148 9.58 9.07 11.34
C LYS A 148 10.77 9.79 11.97
N GLU A 149 11.98 9.54 11.48
CA GLU A 149 13.20 10.10 12.06
C GLU A 149 14.38 9.99 11.10
N ASN A 150 15.03 11.11 10.78
CA ASN A 150 16.28 11.12 10.02
C ASN A 150 17.12 12.38 10.31
N LEU A 151 18.42 12.30 10.07
CA LEU A 151 19.36 13.43 10.22
C LEU A 151 19.30 14.42 9.04
N SER A 152 18.76 13.99 7.91
CA SER A 152 18.72 14.75 6.66
C SER A 152 17.29 15.03 6.23
N ARG A 153 16.94 16.33 6.17
CA ARG A 153 15.67 16.80 5.59
C ARG A 153 15.49 16.32 4.14
N SER A 154 16.55 16.37 3.35
CA SER A 154 16.52 15.94 1.95
C SER A 154 16.17 14.46 1.84
N THR A 155 16.70 13.62 2.74
CA THR A 155 16.38 12.19 2.79
C THR A 155 14.89 11.97 3.06
N ILE A 156 14.29 12.71 4.00
CA ILE A 156 12.85 12.61 4.30
C ILE A 156 12.01 13.02 3.09
N LEU A 157 12.34 14.14 2.44
CA LEU A 157 11.59 14.62 1.27
C LEU A 157 11.70 13.64 0.09
N MET A 158 12.90 13.10 -0.17
CA MET A 158 13.10 12.05 -1.18
C MET A 158 12.35 10.77 -0.84
N THR A 159 12.29 10.42 0.45
CA THR A 159 11.53 9.25 0.92
C THR A 159 10.03 9.44 0.70
N CYS A 160 9.49 10.65 0.95
CA CYS A 160 8.10 10.97 0.65
C CYS A 160 7.80 10.75 -0.84
N ALA A 161 8.60 11.35 -1.72
CA ALA A 161 8.46 11.22 -3.18
C ALA A 161 8.55 9.75 -3.63
N THR A 162 9.48 9.00 -3.05
CA THR A 162 9.66 7.58 -3.35
C THR A 162 8.44 6.76 -2.92
N LEU A 163 7.92 6.96 -1.71
CA LEU A 163 6.72 6.27 -1.23
C LEU A 163 5.50 6.62 -2.07
N GLN A 164 5.30 7.90 -2.43
CA GLN A 164 4.21 8.32 -3.32
C GLN A 164 4.24 7.57 -4.66
N MET A 165 5.39 7.56 -5.33
CA MET A 165 5.56 6.83 -6.60
C MET A 165 5.32 5.32 -6.43
N ARG A 166 5.81 4.71 -5.35
CA ARG A 166 5.62 3.27 -5.10
C ARG A 166 4.17 2.94 -4.80
N LEU A 167 3.46 3.79 -4.06
CA LEU A 167 2.02 3.65 -3.81
C LEU A 167 1.22 3.72 -5.11
N GLU A 168 1.54 4.66 -5.98
CA GLU A 168 0.89 4.79 -7.30
C GLU A 168 1.10 3.53 -8.15
N ARG A 169 2.33 2.98 -8.16
CA ARG A 169 2.63 1.70 -8.85
C ARG A 169 1.92 0.52 -8.20
N ALA A 170 1.88 0.45 -6.88
CA ALA A 170 1.19 -0.60 -6.14
C ALA A 170 -0.31 -0.62 -6.48
N MET A 171 -0.98 0.54 -6.53
CA MET A 171 -2.39 0.62 -6.90
C MET A 171 -2.64 0.17 -8.34
N ARG A 172 -1.75 0.50 -9.29
CA ARG A 172 -1.83 -0.07 -10.65
C ARG A 172 -1.77 -1.61 -10.63
N HIS A 173 -0.88 -2.20 -9.83
CA HIS A 173 -0.83 -3.66 -9.67
C HIS A 173 -2.12 -4.23 -9.07
N VAL A 174 -2.68 -3.58 -8.05
CA VAL A 174 -3.98 -3.98 -7.45
C VAL A 174 -5.07 -4.02 -8.50
N HIS A 175 -5.24 -2.96 -9.31
CA HIS A 175 -6.27 -2.92 -10.35
C HIS A 175 -6.07 -3.99 -11.41
N ILE A 176 -4.83 -4.20 -11.88
CA ILE A 176 -4.51 -5.26 -12.86
C ILE A 176 -4.89 -6.64 -12.32
N TYR A 177 -4.61 -6.93 -11.05
CA TYR A 177 -4.94 -8.22 -10.44
C TYR A 177 -6.43 -8.41 -10.23
N LEU A 178 -7.14 -7.38 -9.78
CA LEU A 178 -8.60 -7.42 -9.66
C LEU A 178 -9.26 -7.60 -11.03
N ASP A 179 -8.78 -6.91 -12.06
CA ASP A 179 -9.25 -7.09 -13.44
C ASP A 179 -8.99 -8.51 -13.94
N SER A 180 -7.82 -9.08 -13.63
CA SER A 180 -7.51 -10.47 -13.95
C SER A 180 -8.49 -11.44 -13.28
N ILE A 181 -8.75 -11.26 -11.98
CA ILE A 181 -9.71 -12.10 -11.24
C ILE A 181 -11.11 -11.97 -11.87
N ARG A 182 -11.54 -10.74 -12.18
CA ARG A 182 -12.85 -10.48 -12.78
C ARG A 182 -12.99 -11.15 -14.15
N ARG A 183 -11.98 -10.99 -15.01
CA ARG A 183 -11.96 -11.58 -16.37
C ARG A 183 -12.07 -13.10 -16.33
N VAL A 184 -11.29 -13.75 -15.45
CA VAL A 184 -11.28 -15.21 -15.32
C VAL A 184 -12.65 -15.74 -14.89
N ASN A 185 -13.34 -15.04 -14.00
CA ASN A 185 -14.60 -15.53 -13.42
C ASN A 185 -15.87 -15.12 -14.19
N THR A 186 -15.84 -13.98 -14.91
CA THR A 186 -17.04 -13.42 -15.56
C THR A 186 -16.94 -13.32 -17.07
N GLY A 187 -15.75 -13.50 -17.66
CA GLY A 187 -15.48 -13.19 -19.07
C GLY A 187 -15.50 -11.69 -19.39
N GLN A 188 -15.84 -10.82 -18.43
CA GLN A 188 -15.83 -9.37 -18.57
C GLN A 188 -14.54 -8.78 -17.98
N GLY A 189 -13.88 -7.92 -18.74
CA GLY A 189 -12.69 -7.18 -18.27
C GLY A 189 -12.86 -5.69 -18.49
N LEU A 190 -12.23 -4.88 -17.62
CA LEU A 190 -11.93 -3.50 -17.98
C LEU A 190 -10.97 -3.51 -19.17
N ASN A 191 -11.24 -2.74 -20.23
CA ASN A 191 -10.35 -2.55 -21.37
C ASN A 191 -9.11 -1.72 -20.97
N THR A 192 -8.28 -2.26 -20.09
CA THR A 192 -7.01 -1.66 -19.66
C THR A 192 -5.87 -2.50 -20.21
N LEU A 193 -5.55 -2.23 -21.48
CA LEU A 193 -4.29 -2.60 -22.10
C LEU A 193 -3.22 -1.61 -21.65
N SER A 194 -2.30 -2.04 -20.79
CA SER A 194 -0.87 -1.76 -20.98
C SER A 194 -0.06 -2.74 -20.15
N SER A 195 0.72 -3.57 -20.83
CA SER A 195 1.82 -4.35 -20.27
C SER A 195 2.63 -3.50 -19.29
N VAL A 196 2.68 -3.93 -18.01
CA VAL A 196 3.66 -3.43 -17.03
C VAL A 196 4.53 -4.60 -16.59
N ASP A 197 5.06 -5.33 -17.57
CA ASP A 197 6.25 -6.15 -17.36
C ASP A 197 7.48 -5.27 -17.56
N SER A 198 7.83 -4.48 -16.55
CA SER A 198 9.16 -3.86 -16.48
C SER A 198 9.63 -3.65 -15.05
N THR A 199 9.83 -4.77 -14.37
CA THR A 199 10.93 -4.92 -13.42
C THR A 199 11.60 -6.26 -13.73
N ARG A 200 12.79 -6.25 -14.32
CA ARG A 200 13.62 -7.45 -14.52
C ARG A 200 13.68 -8.27 -13.22
N SER A 201 13.49 -9.59 -13.32
CA SER A 201 13.39 -10.53 -12.20
C SER A 201 14.58 -10.48 -11.23
N SER A 202 15.76 -10.10 -11.71
CA SER A 202 16.97 -10.01 -10.90
C SER A 202 16.91 -8.98 -9.77
N VAL A 203 16.06 -7.94 -9.86
CA VAL A 203 16.02 -6.87 -8.84
C VAL A 203 14.86 -7.00 -7.86
N ARG A 204 13.83 -7.81 -8.17
CA ARG A 204 12.83 -8.21 -7.16
C ARG A 204 13.45 -9.06 -6.04
N SER A 205 14.58 -9.73 -6.33
CA SER A 205 15.36 -10.52 -5.37
C SER A 205 16.06 -9.66 -4.29
N ASP A 206 16.46 -8.43 -4.62
CA ASP A 206 17.48 -7.70 -3.83
C ASP A 206 16.98 -6.43 -3.14
N TYR A 207 15.75 -5.97 -3.42
CA TYR A 207 15.15 -4.84 -2.71
C TYR A 207 14.84 -5.21 -1.27
N GLY A 208 15.37 -4.43 -0.33
CA GLY A 208 15.15 -4.63 1.10
C GLY A 208 16.26 -5.38 1.84
N ARG A 209 17.34 -5.77 1.16
CA ARG A 209 18.50 -6.43 1.81
C ARG A 209 19.48 -5.45 2.44
N ASP A 210 19.54 -4.21 1.97
CA ASP A 210 20.52 -3.21 2.42
C ASP A 210 19.92 -2.11 3.33
N TYR A 211 20.76 -1.14 3.71
CA TYR A 211 20.38 0.04 4.49
C TYR A 211 19.34 0.90 3.75
N PRO A 212 18.37 1.52 4.45
CA PRO A 212 17.28 2.27 3.84
C PRO A 212 17.73 3.39 2.89
N GLU A 213 18.80 4.11 3.22
CA GLU A 213 19.37 5.17 2.38
C GLU A 213 19.97 4.63 1.08
N TYR A 214 20.55 3.43 1.13
CA TYR A 214 21.09 2.75 -0.04
C TYR A 214 19.96 2.23 -0.94
N GLU A 215 18.90 1.69 -0.35
CA GLU A 215 17.68 1.32 -1.09
C GLU A 215 17.05 2.55 -1.78
N LEU A 216 16.98 3.69 -1.08
CA LEU A 216 16.53 4.95 -1.67
C LEU A 216 17.40 5.36 -2.87
N ALA A 217 18.73 5.30 -2.73
CA ALA A 217 19.66 5.63 -3.80
C ALA A 217 19.53 4.69 -5.02
N LYS A 218 19.38 3.38 -4.80
CA LYS A 218 19.09 2.40 -5.88
C LYS A 218 17.81 2.72 -6.64
N LEU A 219 16.78 3.21 -5.94
CA LEU A 219 15.52 3.58 -6.55
C LEU A 219 15.67 4.86 -7.39
N LEU A 220 16.30 5.89 -6.84
CA LEU A 220 16.47 7.21 -7.50
C LEU A 220 17.41 7.19 -8.73
N SER A 221 18.30 6.22 -8.84
CA SER A 221 19.30 6.14 -9.94
C SER A 221 18.75 5.61 -11.27
N ARG A 222 17.43 5.45 -11.44
CA ARG A 222 16.85 4.85 -12.66
C ARG A 222 16.25 5.90 -13.59
N PRO A 223 16.34 5.72 -14.93
CA PRO A 223 15.79 6.68 -15.91
C PRO A 223 14.26 6.83 -15.88
N ASN A 224 13.56 5.85 -15.29
CA ASN A 224 12.10 5.86 -15.08
C ASN A 224 11.75 6.03 -13.59
N TYR A 225 12.66 6.61 -12.79
CA TYR A 225 12.46 7.04 -11.40
C TYR A 225 12.77 8.53 -11.27
#